data_AF-A0A970CZT3-F1
#
_entry.id   AF-A0A970CZT3-F1
#
_cell.length_a   1.000
_cell.length_b   1.000
_cell.length_c   1.000
_cell.angle_alpha   90.00
_cell.angle_beta   90.00
_cell.angle_gamma   90.00
#
_symmetry.space_group_name_H-M   'P 1'
#
loop_
_entity.id
_entity.type
_entity.pdbx_description
1 polymer ?
#
loop_
_entity_poly.entity_id
_entity_poly.type
_entity_poly.pdbx_seq_one_letter_code
_entity_poly.pdbx_strand_id
1 'polypeptide(L)'
;MALILVILVRAIIGPTVIDRLISINAITSKVSVIILLIAFIRGEHGFIDIAFVFVLCGFVGGLWILGVLTSGDWRLEEKGLKFQPKRKGSVE
;
A
#
# COMPACT_ATOMS: atom_id res chain seq x y z
N MET A 1 -20.03 12.87 -4.00
CA MET A 1 -20.70 11.56 -3.78
C MET A 1 -20.62 10.66 -5.02
N ALA A 2 -20.96 11.14 -6.23
CA ALA A 2 -20.92 10.35 -7.47
C ALA A 2 -19.56 9.68 -7.80
N LEU A 3 -18.43 10.34 -7.49
CA LEU A 3 -17.09 9.76 -7.68
C LEU A 3 -16.84 8.52 -6.80
N ILE A 4 -17.48 8.42 -5.62
CA ILE A 4 -17.34 7.26 -4.72
C ILE A 4 -18.02 6.03 -5.34
N LEU A 5 -19.17 6.23 -5.98
CA LEU A 5 -19.92 5.20 -6.69
C LEU A 5 -19.14 4.61 -7.87
N VAL A 6 -18.48 5.45 -8.67
CA VAL A 6 -17.64 4.99 -9.81
C VAL A 6 -16.43 4.19 -9.34
N ILE A 7 -15.80 4.60 -8.22
CA ILE A 7 -14.67 3.88 -7.62
C ILE A 7 -15.12 2.56 -7.01
N LEU A 8 -16.29 2.50 -6.34
CA LEU A 8 -16.85 1.24 -5.80
C LEU A 8 -17.15 0.23 -6.90
N VAL A 9 -17.76 0.68 -8.01
CA VAL A 9 -18.03 -0.17 -9.17
C VAL A 9 -16.72 -0.71 -9.74
N ARG A 10 -15.66 0.11 -9.82
CA ARG A 10 -14.32 -0.33 -10.27
C ARG A 10 -13.57 -1.21 -9.25
N ALA A 11 -13.82 -1.05 -7.95
CA ALA A 11 -13.26 -1.87 -6.88
C ALA A 11 -13.86 -3.28 -6.86
N ILE A 12 -15.16 -3.38 -7.15
CA ILE A 12 -15.90 -4.65 -7.18
C ILE A 12 -15.69 -5.38 -8.53
N ILE A 13 -15.61 -4.63 -9.64
CA ILE A 13 -15.40 -5.15 -11.00
C ILE A 13 -13.91 -5.24 -11.37
N GLY A 14 -13.00 -4.71 -10.54
CA GLY A 14 -11.56 -4.76 -10.76
C GLY A 14 -11.07 -6.21 -10.91
N PRO A 15 -10.61 -6.60 -12.12
CA PRO A 15 -10.16 -7.97 -12.38
C PRO A 15 -8.81 -8.26 -11.70
N THR A 16 -8.07 -7.21 -11.32
CA THR A 16 -6.75 -7.31 -10.68
C THR A 16 -6.81 -7.03 -9.17
N VAL A 17 -5.94 -7.70 -8.42
CA VAL A 17 -5.79 -7.50 -6.98
C VAL A 17 -5.26 -6.11 -6.64
N ILE A 18 -4.50 -5.51 -7.56
CA ILE A 18 -3.95 -4.15 -7.46
C ILE A 18 -5.06 -3.09 -7.52
N ASP A 19 -6.02 -3.21 -8.44
CA ASP A 19 -7.15 -2.26 -8.53
C ASP A 19 -7.99 -2.23 -7.25
N ARG A 20 -8.14 -3.39 -6.60
CA ARG A 20 -8.84 -3.52 -5.31
C ARG A 20 -8.06 -2.83 -4.18
N LEU A 21 -6.74 -3.02 -4.12
CA LEU A 21 -5.87 -2.40 -3.13
C LEU A 21 -5.91 -0.86 -3.23
N ILE A 22 -5.82 -0.31 -4.44
CA ILE A 22 -5.90 1.14 -4.69
C ILE A 22 -7.25 1.69 -4.21
N SER A 23 -8.33 0.97 -4.49
CA SER A 23 -9.68 1.37 -4.09
C SER A 23 -9.86 1.37 -2.57
N ILE A 24 -9.35 0.35 -1.86
CA ILE A 24 -9.41 0.25 -0.40
C ILE A 24 -8.66 1.41 0.25
N ASN A 25 -7.44 1.73 -0.21
CA ASN A 25 -6.67 2.85 0.32
C ASN A 25 -7.39 4.20 0.11
N ALA A 26 -7.97 4.42 -1.06
CA ALA A 26 -8.74 5.63 -1.35
C ALA A 26 -9.98 5.77 -0.46
N ILE A 27 -10.64 4.65 -0.11
CA ILE A 27 -11.77 4.64 0.82
C ILE A 27 -11.29 4.95 2.24
N THR A 28 -10.21 4.32 2.70
CA THR A 28 -9.63 4.55 4.04
C THR A 28 -9.37 6.03 4.27
N SER A 29 -8.68 6.72 3.35
CA SER A 29 -8.38 8.15 3.51
C SER A 29 -9.65 9.01 3.63
N LYS A 30 -10.71 8.70 2.88
CA LYS A 30 -11.97 9.44 2.96
C LYS A 30 -12.69 9.23 4.28
N VAL A 31 -12.75 7.99 4.75
CA VAL A 31 -13.40 7.64 6.02
C VAL A 31 -12.66 8.30 7.18
N SER A 32 -11.34 8.24 7.20
CA SER A 32 -10.52 8.90 8.22
C SER A 32 -10.75 10.41 8.30
N VAL A 33 -10.81 11.09 7.15
CA VAL A 33 -11.11 12.53 7.11
C VAL A 33 -12.52 12.83 7.64
N ILE A 34 -13.51 11.98 7.36
CA ILE A 34 -14.86 12.14 7.91
C ILE A 34 -14.84 11.99 9.44
N ILE A 35 -14.11 11.02 9.98
CA ILE A 35 -13.98 10.82 11.43
C ILE A 35 -13.30 12.04 12.09
N LEU A 36 -12.22 12.55 11.49
CA LEU A 36 -11.54 13.76 11.94
C LEU A 36 -12.47 14.99 11.91
N LEU A 37 -13.29 15.14 10.86
CA LEU A 37 -14.24 16.24 10.76
C LEU A 37 -15.32 16.16 11.86
N ILE A 38 -15.81 14.96 12.15
CA ILE A 38 -16.76 14.73 13.25
C ILE A 38 -16.12 15.05 14.60
N ALA A 39 -14.85 14.66 14.81
CA ALA A 39 -14.09 14.98 16.02
C ALA A 39 -13.98 16.50 16.22
N PHE A 40 -13.67 17.22 15.15
CA PHE A 40 -13.56 18.67 15.15
C PHE A 40 -14.89 19.36 15.47
N ILE A 41 -15.99 18.90 14.87
CA ILE A 41 -17.34 19.47 15.12
C ILE A 41 -17.80 19.22 16.55
N ARG A 42 -17.47 18.06 17.13
CA ARG A 42 -17.89 17.71 18.51
C ARG A 42 -17.01 18.35 19.59
N GLY A 43 -15.84 18.91 19.23
CA GLY A 43 -14.89 19.46 20.19
C GLY A 43 -14.24 18.41 21.11
N GLU A 44 -14.53 17.13 20.87
CA GLU A 44 -14.07 15.99 21.67
C GLU A 44 -12.87 15.34 20.96
N HIS A 45 -11.67 15.57 21.50
CA HIS A 45 -10.43 15.10 20.87
C HIS A 45 -10.28 13.57 20.96
N GLY A 46 -11.08 12.87 21.76
CA GLY A 46 -11.04 11.40 21.88
C GLY A 46 -11.31 10.67 20.57
N PHE A 47 -12.03 11.28 19.62
CA PHE A 47 -12.29 10.68 18.32
C PHE A 47 -11.08 10.71 17.36
N ILE A 48 -10.05 11.50 17.68
CA ILE A 48 -8.82 11.60 16.86
C ILE A 48 -8.04 10.28 16.93
N ASP A 49 -8.03 9.62 18.08
CA ASP A 49 -7.34 8.33 18.26
C ASP A 49 -7.97 7.25 17.35
N ILE A 50 -9.31 7.20 17.30
CA ILE A 50 -10.05 6.28 16.42
C ILE A 50 -9.71 6.56 14.95
N ALA A 51 -9.61 7.82 14.54
CA ALA A 51 -9.21 8.17 13.18
C ALA A 51 -7.77 7.71 12.85
N PHE A 52 -6.85 7.86 13.80
CA PHE A 52 -5.46 7.43 13.66
C PHE A 52 -5.35 5.91 13.54
N VAL A 53 -6.00 5.16 14.42
CA VAL A 53 -6.05 3.70 14.36
C VAL A 53 -6.64 3.24 13.02
N PHE A 54 -7.68 3.92 12.52
CA PHE A 54 -8.30 3.58 11.24
C PHE A 54 -7.36 3.80 10.05
N VAL A 55 -6.64 4.93 10.01
CA VAL A 55 -5.62 5.20 8.97
C VAL A 55 -4.52 4.13 9.02
N LEU A 56 -3.96 3.90 10.20
CA LEU A 56 -2.81 3.02 10.36
C LEU A 56 -3.16 1.57 10.03
N CYS A 57 -4.31 1.08 10.48
CA CYS A 57 -4.78 -0.26 10.20
C CYS A 57 -5.02 -0.45 8.69
N GLY A 58 -5.69 0.49 8.03
CA GLY A 58 -5.95 0.42 6.59
C GLY A 58 -4.65 0.47 5.77
N PHE A 59 -3.66 1.26 6.20
CA PHE A 59 -2.36 1.34 5.54
C PHE A 59 -1.54 0.06 5.69
N VAL A 60 -1.42 -0.47 6.92
CA VAL A 60 -0.69 -1.72 7.19
C VAL A 60 -1.34 -2.91 6.49
N GLY A 61 -2.67 -2.99 6.49
CA GLY A 61 -3.40 -4.01 5.74
C GLY A 61 -3.09 -3.95 4.25
N GLY A 62 -3.01 -2.73 3.68
CA GLY A 62 -2.62 -2.54 2.29
C GLY A 62 -1.18 -2.98 1.99
N LEU A 63 -0.23 -2.66 2.89
CA LEU A 63 1.15 -3.11 2.77
C LEU A 63 1.28 -4.63 2.85
N TRP A 64 0.50 -5.26 3.74
CA TRP A 64 0.50 -6.72 3.88
C TRP A 64 0.01 -7.40 2.60
N ILE A 65 -1.07 -6.89 2.00
CA ILE A 65 -1.58 -7.38 0.71
C ILE A 65 -0.53 -7.21 -0.40
N LEU A 66 0.14 -6.06 -0.46
CA LEU A 66 1.20 -5.83 -1.43
C LEU A 66 2.39 -6.77 -1.23
N GLY A 67 2.76 -7.02 0.04
CA GLY A 67 3.80 -7.98 0.41
C GLY A 67 3.45 -9.40 -0.02
N VAL A 68 2.21 -9.83 0.20
CA VAL A 68 1.70 -11.14 -0.24
C VAL A 68 1.72 -11.26 -1.77
N LEU A 69 1.32 -10.21 -2.50
CA LEU A 69 1.34 -10.21 -3.97
C LEU A 69 2.75 -10.17 -4.55
N THR A 70 3.68 -9.51 -3.87
CA THR A 70 5.09 -9.31 -4.28
C THR A 70 6.04 -10.32 -3.62
N SER A 71 5.53 -11.42 -3.05
CA SER A 71 6.30 -12.42 -2.29
C SER A 71 7.32 -13.25 -3.11
N GLY A 72 7.77 -12.76 -4.26
CA GLY A 72 8.64 -13.48 -5.20
C GLY A 72 10.13 -13.13 -5.19
N ASP A 73 10.54 -11.89 -4.87
CA ASP A 73 11.83 -11.39 -5.38
C ASP A 73 12.79 -10.75 -4.35
N TRP A 74 12.68 -11.05 -3.05
CA TRP A 74 13.76 -10.72 -2.07
C TRP A 74 15.06 -11.52 -2.29
N ARG A 75 15.18 -12.29 -3.39
CA ARG A 75 16.36 -13.08 -3.78
C ARG A 75 17.13 -12.52 -4.98
N LEU A 76 16.79 -11.32 -5.46
CA LEU A 76 17.32 -10.78 -6.71
C LEU A 76 18.50 -9.80 -6.55
N GLU A 77 19.04 -9.63 -5.33
CA GLU A 77 20.24 -8.81 -5.08
C GLU A 77 21.39 -9.57 -4.38
N GLU A 78 21.72 -10.75 -4.89
CA GLU A 78 23.10 -11.29 -4.80
C GLU A 78 23.64 -11.82 -6.13
N LYS A 79 22.83 -11.83 -7.21
CA LYS A 79 23.25 -12.37 -8.52
C LYS A 79 23.98 -11.37 -9.41
N GLY A 80 24.17 -10.12 -8.96
CA GLY A 80 24.76 -9.04 -9.76
C GLY A 80 26.27 -8.83 -9.60
N LEU A 81 26.95 -9.47 -8.65
CA LEU A 81 28.38 -9.23 -8.40
C LEU A 81 29.21 -10.52 -8.45
N LYS A 82 29.09 -11.25 -9.58
CA LYS A 82 30.16 -12.18 -9.96
C LYS A 82 31.37 -11.37 -10.43
N PHE A 83 32.24 -11.04 -9.49
CA PHE A 83 33.60 -10.62 -9.80
C PHE A 83 34.29 -11.76 -10.57
N GLN A 84 34.37 -11.63 -11.89
CA GLN A 84 35.18 -12.50 -12.75
C GLN A 84 36.65 -12.05 -12.62
N PRO A 85 37.52 -12.81 -11.93
CA PRO A 85 38.94 -12.48 -11.95
C PRO A 85 39.45 -12.70 -13.38
N LYS A 86 39.89 -11.62 -14.00
CA LYS A 86 40.50 -11.59 -15.33
C LYS A 86 41.61 -12.65 -15.37
N ARG A 87 41.44 -13.70 -16.19
CA ARG A 87 42.51 -14.69 -16.41
C ARG A 87 43.77 -13.95 -16.82
N LYS A 88 44.82 -14.16 -16.04
CA LYS A 88 46.19 -13.71 -16.29
C LYS A 88 46.59 -14.21 -17.67
N GLY A 89 46.74 -13.28 -18.62
CA GLY A 89 47.34 -13.56 -19.91
C GLY A 89 48.75 -14.07 -19.66
N SER A 90 48.94 -15.35 -19.98
CA SER A 90 50.25 -15.90 -20.34
C SER A 90 50.77 -15.04 -21.49
N VAL A 91 51.80 -14.25 -21.24
CA VAL A 91 52.62 -13.66 -22.30
C VAL A 91 53.90 -14.47 -22.28
N GLU A 92 54.09 -15.17 -23.38
CA GLU A 92 55.30 -15.85 -23.83
C GLU A 92 56.54 -14.94 -23.78
#